data_AF-A0A3P6FD38-F1
#
_entry.id   AF-A0A3P6FD38-F1
#
_cell.length_a   1.000
_cell.length_b   1.000
_cell.length_c   1.000
_cell.angle_alpha   90.00
_cell.angle_beta   90.00
_cell.angle_gamma   90.00
#
_symmetry.space_group_name_H-M   'P 1'
#
loop_
_entity.id
_entity.type
_entity.pdbx_description
1 polymer ?
#
loop_
_entity_poly.entity_id
_entity_poly.type
_entity_poly.pdbx_seq_one_letter_code
_entity_poly.pdbx_strand_id
1 'polypeptide(L)'
;MFGFENMKISSSDATKPVINLDQGDPTAFQEYWMSTKMKERCVVVIPGWELMSYFSDKTNVCWFLQQDLAEAIKALHCEIGNAATEERYIVVGNGSSQLCQAALFALSSLSEDKPLSIVAAVPYYSTYEEEASYVQSQLYKWEGDARTFNKPGPYIEMVTSPNNPDGTIREPVVNRGGKVIYDFAYYWPHYTPITHRQDHDIMLFTFSKIAGHAGSRIGWALVKDIEVAKKMVQYLTINSIGVSKESQIRATAILNELTKSCRIKSESFFEYGNEKVKSRWESLRWVVDKTGDKFTLPEYAQAVCNFFGKSSSTYPAFAWLRCNEDKDLEILLKEKYVLKRGGERCGCDKKYIRVDMLGPNKDFQNFLNRLLTINGSAASFVKMPKSDPNLCQTHNCNLLHKYFTSPQQWLSRKDSTSPRTLKRLAAQATIYSIWAERNKRLHEGVMATPEPVRDVILGRRNGKNFMNLMFCWSRHE
;
A
#
# COMPACT_ATOMS: atom_id res chain seq x y z
N MET A 1 -16.15 -0.80 -9.56
CA MET A 1 -16.34 0.53 -8.94
C MET A 1 -17.84 0.76 -8.81
N PHE A 2 -18.42 0.46 -7.65
CA PHE A 2 -19.81 0.71 -7.24
C PHE A 2 -19.81 0.69 -5.69
N GLY A 3 -20.54 1.51 -4.93
CA GLY A 3 -21.40 2.65 -5.21
C GLY A 3 -21.38 3.56 -3.97
N PHE A 4 -21.46 4.87 -4.19
CA PHE A 4 -21.58 5.84 -3.11
C PHE A 4 -23.03 5.84 -2.62
N GLU A 5 -23.32 5.09 -1.56
CA GLU A 5 -24.56 5.31 -0.81
C GLU A 5 -24.43 6.61 0.00
N ASN A 6 -25.22 7.62 -0.39
CA ASN A 6 -25.31 8.89 0.32
C ASN A 6 -25.93 8.66 1.72
N MET A 7 -25.11 8.77 2.77
CA MET A 7 -25.57 8.82 4.16
C MET A 7 -26.45 10.05 4.38
N LYS A 8 -27.68 9.86 4.86
CA LYS A 8 -28.43 10.93 5.57
C LYS A 8 -27.80 11.11 6.94
N ILE A 9 -27.16 12.26 7.14
CA ILE A 9 -26.43 12.62 8.36
C ILE A 9 -27.39 13.31 9.33
N SER A 10 -27.48 12.84 10.58
CA SER A 10 -28.07 13.60 11.68
C SER A 10 -27.12 14.72 12.14
N SER A 11 -27.66 15.90 12.41
CA SER A 11 -26.94 17.18 12.57
C SER A 11 -25.90 17.26 13.71
N SER A 12 -25.77 16.24 14.56
CA SER A 12 -24.79 16.18 15.65
C SER A 12 -23.45 15.50 15.32
N ASP A 13 -23.33 14.78 14.19
CA ASP A 13 -22.12 13.98 13.85
C ASP A 13 -21.37 14.48 12.60
N ALA A 14 -21.71 15.68 12.10
CA ALA A 14 -21.19 16.29 10.88
C ALA A 14 -19.67 16.64 10.88
N THR A 15 -18.88 16.15 11.86
CA THR A 15 -17.46 16.52 12.05
C THR A 15 -16.46 15.36 11.97
N LYS A 16 -16.90 14.09 11.87
CA LYS A 16 -15.99 12.95 11.76
C LYS A 16 -15.81 12.53 10.28
N PRO A 17 -14.60 12.69 9.69
CA PRO A 17 -14.38 12.32 8.29
C PRO A 17 -14.47 10.81 8.10
N VAL A 18 -15.12 10.33 7.04
CA VAL A 18 -15.12 8.91 6.69
C VAL A 18 -13.68 8.49 6.33
N ILE A 19 -13.22 7.36 6.88
CA ILE A 19 -11.94 6.75 6.48
C ILE A 19 -12.21 5.57 5.57
N ASN A 20 -11.45 5.45 4.48
CA ASN A 20 -11.65 4.39 3.51
C ASN A 20 -10.46 3.42 3.50
N LEU A 21 -10.68 2.24 4.07
CA LEU A 21 -9.74 1.12 4.10
C LEU A 21 -10.32 -0.12 3.41
N ASP A 22 -11.38 0.05 2.60
CA ASP A 22 -11.92 -1.03 1.75
C ASP A 22 -10.96 -1.34 0.60
N GLN A 23 -10.49 -0.28 -0.06
CA GLN A 23 -9.60 -0.37 -1.21
C GLN A 23 -8.18 -0.60 -0.72
N GLY A 24 -7.47 -1.54 -1.33
CA GLY A 24 -6.04 -1.69 -1.08
C GLY A 24 -5.25 -0.70 -1.92
N ASP A 25 -5.33 0.60 -1.64
CA ASP A 25 -4.61 1.63 -2.40
C ASP A 25 -3.26 1.93 -1.73
N PRO A 26 -2.12 1.51 -2.32
CA PRO A 26 -0.82 1.45 -1.67
C PRO A 26 -0.07 2.81 -1.59
N THR A 27 -0.77 3.86 -1.16
CA THR A 27 -0.25 5.24 -1.06
C THR A 27 0.74 5.43 0.08
N ALA A 28 0.85 4.47 1.02
CA ALA A 28 1.83 4.50 2.10
C ALA A 28 3.29 4.62 1.62
N PHE A 29 3.57 4.20 0.39
CA PHE A 29 4.91 4.26 -0.21
C PHE A 29 5.20 5.58 -0.94
N GLN A 30 4.24 6.51 -1.03
CA GLN A 30 4.44 7.79 -1.71
C GLN A 30 5.60 8.60 -1.11
N GLU A 31 5.78 8.54 0.21
CA GLU A 31 6.85 9.25 0.92
C GLU A 31 8.25 8.81 0.44
N TYR A 32 8.44 7.53 0.13
CA TYR A 32 9.70 7.00 -0.40
C TYR A 32 10.03 7.62 -1.76
N TRP A 33 9.06 7.62 -2.68
CA TRP A 33 9.22 8.16 -4.03
C TRP A 33 9.35 9.69 -4.05
N MET A 34 8.82 10.37 -3.03
CA MET A 34 8.95 11.83 -2.89
C MET A 34 10.26 12.28 -2.23
N SER A 35 11.13 11.35 -1.81
CA SER A 35 12.46 11.69 -1.31
C SER A 35 13.28 12.42 -2.37
N THR A 36 14.15 13.35 -1.97
CA THR A 36 14.99 14.15 -2.88
C THR A 36 15.72 13.26 -3.90
N LYS A 37 16.24 12.14 -3.41
CA LYS A 37 16.99 11.16 -4.21
C LYS A 37 16.14 10.46 -5.27
N MET A 38 14.97 9.93 -4.88
CA MET A 38 14.10 9.22 -5.83
C MET A 38 13.45 10.17 -6.83
N LYS A 39 13.16 11.41 -6.43
CA LYS A 39 12.66 12.46 -7.33
C LYS A 39 13.61 12.73 -8.49
N GLU A 40 14.92 12.73 -8.27
CA GLU A 40 15.88 12.97 -9.35
C GLU A 40 16.09 11.71 -10.21
N ARG A 41 16.15 10.53 -9.58
CA ARG A 41 16.48 9.27 -10.27
C ARG A 41 15.33 8.63 -11.04
N CYS A 42 14.09 8.89 -10.64
CA CYS A 42 12.90 8.23 -11.20
C CYS A 42 12.06 9.13 -12.11
N VAL A 43 12.58 10.30 -12.50
CA VAL A 43 11.93 11.14 -13.51
C VAL A 43 12.03 10.46 -14.87
N VAL A 44 10.89 10.43 -15.56
CA VAL A 44 10.79 9.91 -16.93
C VAL A 44 10.34 11.07 -17.81
N VAL A 45 11.09 11.29 -18.89
CA VAL A 45 10.76 12.27 -19.93
C VAL A 45 10.45 11.49 -21.19
N ILE A 46 9.28 11.72 -21.78
CA ILE A 46 8.85 11.06 -23.02
C ILE A 46 8.64 12.18 -24.06
N PRO A 47 9.50 12.27 -25.09
CA PRO A 47 9.31 13.20 -26.20
C PRO A 47 8.00 12.91 -26.95
N GLY A 48 7.35 13.95 -27.48
CA GLY A 48 6.02 13.83 -28.09
C GLY A 48 5.93 12.96 -29.35
N TRP A 49 7.07 12.60 -29.96
CA TRP A 49 7.15 11.72 -31.13
C TRP A 49 7.54 10.27 -30.80
N GLU A 50 7.89 9.98 -29.55
CA GLU A 50 8.20 8.61 -29.15
C GLU A 50 6.93 7.79 -28.94
N LEU A 51 7.05 6.47 -29.07
CA LEU A 51 6.00 5.50 -28.73
C LEU A 51 4.69 5.59 -29.54
N MET A 52 4.69 6.28 -30.68
CA MET A 52 3.52 6.39 -31.56
C MET A 52 3.05 5.04 -32.15
N SER A 53 3.95 4.06 -32.27
CA SER A 53 3.64 2.74 -32.84
C SER A 53 2.92 1.83 -31.84
N TYR A 54 1.95 1.05 -32.32
CA TYR A 54 1.34 -0.05 -31.55
C TYR A 54 2.38 -1.11 -31.13
N PHE A 55 3.30 -1.44 -32.03
CA PHE A 55 4.26 -2.54 -31.85
C PHE A 55 5.46 -2.11 -31.01
N SER A 56 5.88 -2.97 -30.07
CA SER A 56 7.19 -2.86 -29.41
C SER A 56 8.20 -3.78 -30.09
N ASP A 57 7.91 -5.07 -30.12
CA ASP A 57 8.78 -6.09 -30.70
C ASP A 57 7.91 -7.15 -31.37
N LYS A 58 7.92 -7.20 -32.70
CA LYS A 58 7.10 -8.15 -33.47
C LYS A 58 7.60 -9.60 -33.39
N THR A 59 8.81 -9.82 -32.87
CA THR A 59 9.40 -11.15 -32.72
C THR A 59 9.01 -11.80 -31.38
N ASN A 60 8.63 -11.00 -30.39
CA ASN A 60 8.16 -11.47 -29.10
C ASN A 60 6.72 -12.01 -29.19
N VAL A 61 6.43 -13.10 -28.47
CA VAL A 61 5.06 -13.63 -28.33
C VAL A 61 4.11 -12.52 -27.86
N CYS A 62 4.54 -11.74 -26.87
CA CYS A 62 3.82 -10.56 -26.40
C CYS A 62 4.31 -9.31 -27.15
N TRP A 63 3.87 -9.12 -28.38
CA TRP A 63 4.42 -8.12 -29.31
C TRP A 63 4.32 -6.64 -28.84
N PHE A 64 3.47 -6.36 -27.86
CA PHE A 64 3.33 -5.04 -27.24
C PHE A 64 4.16 -4.85 -25.95
N LEU A 65 4.92 -5.85 -25.52
CA LEU A 65 5.89 -5.75 -24.42
C LEU A 65 7.15 -5.02 -24.88
N GLN A 66 7.54 -3.97 -24.16
CA GLN A 66 8.83 -3.31 -24.33
C GLN A 66 9.96 -4.21 -23.82
N GLN A 67 11.03 -4.35 -24.61
CA GLN A 67 12.18 -5.19 -24.26
C GLN A 67 12.81 -4.75 -22.93
N ASP A 68 13.00 -3.44 -22.72
CA ASP A 68 13.56 -2.92 -21.47
C ASP A 68 12.70 -3.26 -20.24
N LEU A 69 11.38 -3.35 -20.40
CA LEU A 69 10.49 -3.77 -19.32
C LEU A 69 10.68 -5.26 -19.03
N ALA A 70 10.80 -6.10 -20.06
CA ALA A 70 11.06 -7.53 -19.91
C ALA A 70 12.38 -7.76 -19.15
N GLU A 71 13.42 -7.00 -19.48
CA GLU A 71 14.71 -7.05 -18.80
C GLU A 71 14.65 -6.56 -17.36
N ALA A 72 13.96 -5.44 -17.10
CA ALA A 72 13.76 -4.91 -15.75
C ALA A 72 13.00 -5.90 -14.84
N ILE A 73 11.98 -6.58 -15.37
CA ILE A 73 11.24 -7.63 -14.66
C ILE A 73 12.15 -8.80 -14.30
N LYS A 74 12.92 -9.32 -15.28
CA LYS A 74 13.86 -10.44 -15.05
C LYS A 74 14.93 -10.08 -14.04
N ALA A 75 15.52 -8.88 -14.16
CA ALA A 75 16.55 -8.39 -13.26
C ALA A 75 16.02 -8.27 -11.83
N LEU A 76 14.81 -7.74 -11.63
CA LEU A 76 14.22 -7.62 -10.30
C LEU A 76 13.96 -9.00 -9.67
N HIS A 77 13.36 -9.94 -10.41
CA HIS A 77 13.12 -11.29 -9.89
C HIS A 77 14.41 -12.04 -9.57
N CYS A 78 15.46 -11.85 -10.38
CA CYS A 78 16.79 -12.41 -10.12
C CYS A 78 17.39 -11.86 -8.83
N GLU A 79 17.38 -10.54 -8.65
CA GLU A 79 17.94 -9.87 -7.46
C GLU A 79 17.16 -10.22 -6.18
N ILE A 80 15.83 -10.40 -6.27
CA ILE A 80 14.99 -10.77 -5.12
C ILE A 80 15.02 -12.28 -4.83
N GLY A 81 15.18 -13.11 -5.86
CA GLY A 81 15.14 -14.56 -5.76
C GLY A 81 13.74 -15.15 -5.52
N ASN A 82 12.67 -14.40 -5.79
CA ASN A 82 11.29 -14.83 -5.50
C ASN A 82 10.64 -15.65 -6.61
N ALA A 83 11.08 -15.56 -7.87
CA ALA A 83 10.45 -16.27 -8.98
C ALA A 83 11.45 -16.70 -10.06
N ALA A 84 11.13 -17.81 -10.73
CA ALA A 84 11.80 -18.27 -11.92
C ALA A 84 11.34 -17.51 -13.15
N THR A 85 12.31 -17.03 -13.94
CA THR A 85 12.04 -16.25 -15.17
C THR A 85 12.67 -16.86 -16.40
N GLU A 86 13.56 -17.85 -16.23
CA GLU A 86 14.11 -18.64 -17.33
C GLU A 86 13.02 -19.53 -17.91
N GLU A 87 13.17 -19.82 -19.21
CA GLU A 87 12.29 -20.75 -19.95
C GLU A 87 10.80 -20.38 -19.84
N ARG A 88 10.51 -19.07 -19.81
CA ARG A 88 9.17 -18.53 -19.68
C ARG A 88 8.92 -17.34 -20.59
N TYR A 89 7.69 -17.22 -21.01
CA TYR A 89 7.15 -16.06 -21.70
C TYR A 89 6.67 -15.02 -20.68
N ILE A 90 6.94 -13.75 -20.97
CA ILE A 90 6.43 -12.62 -20.19
C ILE A 90 5.25 -12.03 -20.96
N VAL A 91 4.07 -12.02 -20.33
CA VAL A 91 2.88 -11.36 -20.88
C VAL A 91 2.56 -10.15 -20.01
N VAL A 92 2.64 -8.94 -20.57
CA VAL A 92 2.31 -7.69 -19.85
C VAL A 92 0.82 -7.38 -19.96
N GLY A 93 0.22 -6.87 -18.90
CA GLY A 93 -1.19 -6.48 -18.87
C GLY A 93 -1.45 -5.22 -18.06
N ASN A 94 -2.66 -4.67 -18.20
CA ASN A 94 -3.17 -3.50 -17.49
C ASN A 94 -3.46 -3.79 -16.01
N GLY A 95 -2.43 -4.22 -15.28
CA GLY A 95 -2.50 -4.80 -13.94
C GLY A 95 -2.76 -6.31 -13.95
N SER A 96 -2.52 -6.96 -12.79
CA SER A 96 -2.76 -8.42 -12.63
C SER A 96 -4.23 -8.79 -12.89
N SER A 97 -5.19 -7.90 -12.61
CA SER A 97 -6.61 -8.12 -12.91
C SER A 97 -6.90 -8.49 -14.38
N GLN A 98 -6.25 -7.81 -15.34
CA GLN A 98 -6.43 -8.13 -16.75
C GLN A 98 -5.76 -9.46 -17.11
N LEU A 99 -4.61 -9.76 -16.49
CA LEU A 99 -3.85 -11.00 -16.71
C LEU A 99 -4.54 -12.22 -16.12
N CYS A 100 -5.19 -12.08 -14.96
CA CYS A 100 -6.03 -13.09 -14.34
C CYS A 100 -7.12 -13.54 -15.35
N GLN A 101 -7.88 -12.58 -15.88
CA GLN A 101 -8.91 -12.85 -16.89
C GLN A 101 -8.32 -13.43 -18.18
N ALA A 102 -7.16 -12.93 -18.63
CA ALA A 102 -6.48 -13.48 -19.81
C ALA A 102 -6.06 -14.94 -19.61
N ALA A 103 -5.60 -15.31 -18.41
CA ALA A 103 -5.22 -16.68 -18.07
C ALA A 103 -6.44 -17.59 -17.97
N LEU A 104 -7.54 -17.12 -17.36
CA LEU A 104 -8.83 -17.84 -17.34
C LEU A 104 -9.33 -18.11 -18.76
N PHE A 105 -9.32 -17.09 -19.62
CA PHE A 105 -9.66 -17.22 -21.03
C PHE A 105 -8.75 -18.21 -21.74
N ALA A 106 -7.43 -18.11 -21.55
CA ALA A 106 -6.45 -18.93 -22.25
C ALA A 106 -6.60 -20.41 -21.91
N LEU A 107 -6.58 -20.75 -20.63
CA LEU A 107 -6.73 -22.13 -20.15
C LEU A 107 -8.09 -22.72 -20.57
N SER A 108 -9.16 -21.95 -20.46
CA SER A 108 -10.49 -22.43 -20.83
C SER A 108 -10.68 -22.58 -22.33
N SER A 109 -10.05 -21.73 -23.14
CA SER A 109 -10.07 -21.84 -24.60
C SER A 109 -9.32 -23.07 -25.11
N LEU A 110 -8.28 -23.51 -24.40
CA LEU A 110 -7.47 -24.67 -24.73
C LEU A 110 -8.06 -25.99 -24.23
N SER A 111 -9.05 -25.95 -23.34
CA SER A 111 -9.74 -27.14 -22.85
C SER A 111 -10.89 -27.54 -23.77
N GLU A 112 -11.11 -28.84 -23.95
CA GLU A 112 -12.23 -29.36 -24.73
C GLU A 112 -13.55 -29.26 -23.97
N ASP A 113 -13.56 -29.64 -22.69
CA ASP A 113 -14.74 -29.55 -21.84
C ASP A 113 -14.95 -28.10 -21.40
N LYS A 114 -16.16 -27.58 -21.59
CA LYS A 114 -16.59 -26.25 -21.16
C LYS A 114 -18.00 -26.32 -20.58
N PRO A 115 -18.36 -25.49 -19.58
CA PRO A 115 -17.50 -24.51 -18.93
C PRO A 115 -16.53 -25.14 -17.91
N LEU A 116 -15.30 -24.61 -17.80
CA LEU A 116 -14.35 -25.02 -16.77
C LEU A 116 -14.79 -24.48 -15.42
N SER A 117 -14.58 -25.28 -14.38
CA SER A 117 -14.85 -24.85 -13.00
C SER A 117 -13.73 -23.94 -12.50
N ILE A 118 -14.04 -22.74 -12.02
CA ILE A 118 -13.08 -21.83 -11.40
C ILE A 118 -13.30 -21.84 -9.90
N VAL A 119 -12.24 -22.11 -9.14
CA VAL A 119 -12.30 -22.23 -7.68
C VAL A 119 -11.15 -21.50 -7.01
N ALA A 120 -11.35 -21.08 -5.77
CA ALA A 120 -10.29 -20.54 -4.92
C ALA A 120 -10.55 -20.93 -3.46
N ALA A 121 -9.51 -21.24 -2.68
CA ALA A 121 -9.69 -21.63 -1.29
C ALA A 121 -10.18 -20.44 -0.44
N VAL A 122 -11.22 -20.63 0.39
CA VAL A 122 -11.73 -19.59 1.30
C VAL A 122 -10.79 -19.33 2.48
N PRO A 123 -10.58 -18.09 2.97
CA PRO A 123 -11.00 -16.85 2.32
C PRO A 123 -10.16 -16.57 1.07
N TYR A 124 -10.79 -16.08 0.01
CA TYR A 124 -10.14 -15.74 -1.26
C TYR A 124 -10.24 -14.25 -1.59
N TYR A 125 -9.48 -13.82 -2.60
CA TYR A 125 -9.59 -12.46 -3.11
C TYR A 125 -10.97 -12.26 -3.76
N SER A 126 -11.80 -11.44 -3.13
CA SER A 126 -13.21 -11.27 -3.50
C SER A 126 -13.48 -10.93 -4.96
N THR A 127 -12.51 -10.33 -5.66
CA THR A 127 -12.71 -9.90 -7.05
C THR A 127 -12.58 -11.06 -8.05
N TYR A 128 -12.08 -12.24 -7.65
CA TYR A 128 -12.06 -13.40 -8.56
C TYR A 128 -13.45 -13.84 -8.99
N GLU A 129 -14.41 -13.90 -8.06
CA GLU A 129 -15.80 -14.24 -8.37
C GLU A 129 -16.43 -13.23 -9.33
N GLU A 130 -16.21 -11.93 -9.07
CA GLU A 130 -16.68 -10.85 -9.94
C GLU A 130 -16.05 -10.95 -11.35
N GLU A 131 -14.72 -11.09 -11.44
CA GLU A 131 -13.98 -11.20 -12.70
C GLU A 131 -14.38 -12.46 -13.51
N ALA A 132 -14.65 -13.58 -12.84
CA ALA A 132 -15.08 -14.81 -13.48
C ALA A 132 -16.54 -14.77 -13.96
N SER A 133 -17.38 -13.90 -13.41
CA SER A 133 -18.83 -13.94 -13.62
C SER A 133 -19.39 -12.78 -14.44
N TYR A 134 -18.76 -11.60 -14.43
CA TYR A 134 -19.41 -10.37 -14.90
C TYR A 134 -19.70 -10.32 -16.42
N VAL A 135 -18.92 -11.01 -17.26
CA VAL A 135 -19.13 -11.08 -18.72
C VAL A 135 -20.02 -12.24 -19.16
N GLN A 136 -20.49 -13.07 -18.21
CA GLN A 136 -21.33 -14.24 -18.49
C GLN A 136 -20.72 -15.16 -19.57
N SER A 137 -19.42 -15.41 -19.47
CA SER A 137 -18.68 -16.28 -20.40
C SER A 137 -19.24 -17.71 -20.39
N GLN A 138 -19.27 -18.35 -21.55
CA GLN A 138 -19.57 -19.78 -21.67
C GLN A 138 -18.33 -20.68 -21.51
N LEU A 139 -17.14 -20.08 -21.43
CA LEU A 139 -15.87 -20.83 -21.36
C LEU A 139 -15.61 -21.41 -19.97
N TYR A 140 -16.06 -20.72 -18.92
CA TYR A 140 -15.76 -21.04 -17.53
C TYR A 140 -16.86 -20.53 -16.61
N LYS A 141 -16.94 -21.10 -15.41
CA LYS A 141 -17.93 -20.77 -14.39
C LYS A 141 -17.29 -20.78 -13.00
N TRP A 142 -17.59 -19.77 -12.19
CA TRP A 142 -17.22 -19.74 -10.78
C TRP A 142 -17.97 -20.81 -9.99
N GLU A 143 -17.24 -21.66 -9.27
CA GLU A 143 -17.78 -22.78 -8.47
C GLU A 143 -17.41 -22.66 -6.97
N GLY A 144 -16.81 -21.54 -6.55
CA GLY A 144 -16.61 -21.20 -5.13
C GLY A 144 -15.38 -21.84 -4.48
N ASP A 145 -15.56 -22.36 -3.25
CA ASP A 145 -14.47 -22.80 -2.39
C ASP A 145 -13.76 -24.05 -2.91
N ALA A 146 -12.46 -23.91 -3.20
CA ALA A 146 -11.60 -25.00 -3.64
C ALA A 146 -11.50 -26.14 -2.61
N ARG A 147 -11.64 -25.88 -1.30
CA ARG A 147 -11.51 -26.90 -0.25
C ARG A 147 -12.66 -27.90 -0.23
N THR A 148 -13.85 -27.47 -0.62
CA THR A 148 -15.06 -28.31 -0.66
C THR A 148 -15.41 -28.74 -2.08
N PHE A 149 -14.61 -28.35 -3.07
CA PHE A 149 -14.88 -28.61 -4.48
C PHE A 149 -14.67 -30.10 -4.83
N ASN A 150 -15.76 -30.77 -5.20
CA ASN A 150 -15.75 -32.20 -5.54
C ASN A 150 -16.28 -32.51 -6.95
N LYS A 151 -16.80 -31.52 -7.68
CA LYS A 151 -17.37 -31.70 -9.03
C LYS A 151 -16.36 -32.37 -9.97
N PRO A 152 -16.77 -33.37 -10.77
CA PRO A 152 -15.90 -33.98 -11.78
C PRO A 152 -15.65 -33.03 -12.95
N GLY A 153 -14.58 -33.29 -13.72
CA GLY A 153 -14.21 -32.50 -14.91
C GLY A 153 -13.09 -31.50 -14.64
N PRO A 154 -12.68 -30.74 -15.68
CA PRO A 154 -11.57 -29.81 -15.56
C PRO A 154 -11.91 -28.59 -14.71
N TYR A 155 -10.89 -28.12 -14.01
CA TYR A 155 -10.97 -26.95 -13.17
C TYR A 155 -9.70 -26.11 -13.28
N ILE A 156 -9.84 -24.83 -12.94
CA ILE A 156 -8.75 -23.90 -12.70
C ILE A 156 -8.83 -23.48 -11.23
N GLU A 157 -7.75 -23.69 -10.49
CA GLU A 157 -7.61 -23.23 -9.12
C GLU A 157 -6.81 -21.93 -9.07
N MET A 158 -7.40 -20.89 -8.49
CA MET A 158 -6.75 -19.62 -8.20
C MET A 158 -6.04 -19.70 -6.84
N VAL A 159 -4.71 -19.60 -6.84
CA VAL A 159 -3.89 -19.68 -5.62
C VAL A 159 -3.19 -18.35 -5.38
N THR A 160 -3.68 -17.56 -4.42
CA THR A 160 -3.03 -16.31 -4.00
C THR A 160 -2.08 -16.58 -2.83
N SER A 161 -0.80 -16.20 -2.95
CA SER A 161 0.20 -16.44 -1.91
C SER A 161 1.26 -15.31 -1.86
N PRO A 162 1.42 -14.57 -0.76
CA PRO A 162 0.54 -14.49 0.40
C PRO A 162 -0.88 -14.12 -0.01
N ASN A 163 -1.85 -14.73 0.65
CA ASN A 163 -3.24 -14.64 0.29
C ASN A 163 -3.85 -13.27 0.62
N ASN A 164 -4.85 -12.89 -0.16
CA ASN A 164 -5.76 -11.80 0.15
C ASN A 164 -7.10 -12.45 0.53
N PRO A 165 -7.61 -12.27 1.76
CA PRO A 165 -7.30 -11.16 2.67
C PRO A 165 -6.33 -11.48 3.82
N ASP A 166 -6.07 -12.76 4.11
CA ASP A 166 -5.53 -13.21 5.40
C ASP A 166 -3.99 -13.33 5.46
N GLY A 167 -3.27 -13.02 4.38
CA GLY A 167 -1.82 -13.06 4.35
C GLY A 167 -1.18 -14.45 4.43
N THR A 168 -1.99 -15.51 4.38
CA THR A 168 -1.49 -16.89 4.49
C THR A 168 -0.67 -17.28 3.26
N ILE A 169 0.41 -18.04 3.46
CA ILE A 169 1.13 -18.69 2.36
C ILE A 169 0.31 -19.90 1.93
N ARG A 170 0.07 -20.06 0.63
CA ARG A 170 -0.85 -21.05 0.08
C ARG A 170 -0.25 -21.87 -1.06
N GLU A 171 -0.76 -23.08 -1.14
CA GLU A 171 -0.57 -24.08 -2.19
C GLU A 171 -1.95 -24.56 -2.66
N PRO A 172 -2.05 -25.24 -3.82
CA PRO A 172 -3.30 -25.82 -4.30
C PRO A 172 -3.88 -26.84 -3.33
N VAL A 173 -5.20 -26.84 -3.18
CA VAL A 173 -5.92 -27.73 -2.25
C VAL A 173 -6.77 -28.78 -2.96
N VAL A 174 -7.16 -28.56 -4.23
CA VAL A 174 -7.99 -29.55 -4.94
C VAL A 174 -7.17 -30.79 -5.32
N ASN A 175 -5.93 -30.61 -5.79
CA ASN A 175 -4.96 -31.68 -6.06
C ASN A 175 -5.49 -32.89 -6.87
N ARG A 176 -6.36 -32.64 -7.85
CA ARG A 176 -6.91 -33.66 -8.79
C ARG A 176 -6.45 -33.46 -10.24
N GLY A 177 -5.29 -32.85 -10.45
CA GLY A 177 -4.70 -32.65 -11.78
C GLY A 177 -5.31 -31.51 -12.62
N GLY A 178 -6.02 -30.56 -12.00
CA GLY A 178 -6.50 -29.36 -12.68
C GLY A 178 -5.39 -28.35 -12.94
N LYS A 179 -5.75 -27.25 -13.64
CA LYS A 179 -4.83 -26.15 -13.92
C LYS A 179 -4.76 -25.21 -12.71
N VAL A 180 -3.62 -24.57 -12.51
CA VAL A 180 -3.41 -23.66 -11.38
C VAL A 180 -2.88 -22.33 -11.90
N ILE A 181 -3.44 -21.24 -11.39
CA ILE A 181 -2.92 -19.89 -11.59
C ILE A 181 -2.45 -19.38 -10.23
N TYR A 182 -1.15 -19.10 -10.11
CA TYR A 182 -0.59 -18.48 -8.91
C TYR A 182 -0.62 -16.97 -9.02
N ASP A 183 -1.27 -16.31 -8.07
CA ASP A 183 -1.24 -14.86 -7.89
C ASP A 183 -0.27 -14.49 -6.77
N PHE A 184 0.90 -14.01 -7.18
CA PHE A 184 2.00 -13.63 -6.32
C PHE A 184 2.12 -12.10 -6.18
N ALA A 185 1.00 -11.37 -6.28
CA ALA A 185 0.95 -9.93 -6.10
C ALA A 185 1.65 -9.44 -4.82
N TYR A 186 1.63 -10.23 -3.73
CA TYR A 186 2.21 -9.89 -2.44
C TYR A 186 3.48 -10.70 -2.10
N TYR A 187 4.02 -11.52 -3.00
CA TYR A 187 5.22 -12.35 -2.73
C TYR A 187 6.51 -11.53 -2.88
N TRP A 188 6.65 -10.53 -2.01
CA TRP A 188 7.77 -9.59 -1.98
C TRP A 188 8.32 -9.45 -0.55
N PRO A 189 9.64 -9.19 -0.38
CA PRO A 189 10.28 -9.20 0.93
C PRO A 189 9.65 -8.27 1.98
N HIS A 190 9.05 -7.17 1.53
CA HIS A 190 8.43 -6.20 2.43
C HIS A 190 7.08 -6.65 3.00
N TYR A 191 6.46 -7.70 2.46
CA TYR A 191 5.25 -8.32 3.04
C TYR A 191 5.50 -9.68 3.66
N THR A 192 6.40 -10.48 3.09
CA THR A 192 6.61 -11.87 3.51
C THR A 192 8.06 -12.29 3.35
N PRO A 193 8.56 -13.21 4.19
CA PRO A 193 9.83 -13.88 3.93
C PRO A 193 9.82 -14.57 2.55
N ILE A 194 10.87 -14.36 1.76
CA ILE A 194 11.11 -15.12 0.53
C ILE A 194 11.77 -16.43 0.93
N THR A 195 10.98 -17.49 1.06
CA THR A 195 11.45 -18.80 1.54
C THR A 195 12.00 -19.67 0.43
N HIS A 196 11.49 -19.52 -0.80
CA HIS A 196 11.96 -20.24 -1.96
C HIS A 196 11.61 -19.47 -3.24
N ARG A 197 12.30 -19.85 -4.30
CA ARG A 197 12.06 -19.32 -5.65
C ARG A 197 10.85 -20.05 -6.25
N GLN A 198 9.80 -19.31 -6.60
CA GLN A 198 8.59 -19.89 -7.20
C GLN A 198 8.86 -20.35 -8.64
N ASP A 199 8.41 -21.56 -9.01
CA ASP A 199 8.65 -22.16 -10.32
C ASP A 199 7.38 -22.78 -10.95
N HIS A 200 6.26 -22.08 -10.88
CA HIS A 200 4.97 -22.59 -11.37
C HIS A 200 4.73 -22.29 -12.85
N ASP A 201 3.69 -22.90 -13.43
CA ASP A 201 3.32 -22.79 -14.84
C ASP A 201 2.82 -21.40 -15.22
N ILE A 202 2.00 -20.80 -14.35
CA ILE A 202 1.47 -19.43 -14.51
C ILE A 202 1.64 -18.70 -13.19
N MET A 203 2.46 -17.65 -13.20
CA MET A 203 2.72 -16.80 -12.05
C MET A 203 2.38 -15.35 -12.38
N LEU A 204 1.44 -14.75 -11.64
CA LEU A 204 0.99 -13.38 -11.83
C LEU A 204 1.63 -12.45 -10.82
N PHE A 205 2.07 -11.29 -11.29
CA PHE A 205 2.61 -10.22 -10.47
C PHE A 205 1.99 -8.87 -10.87
N THR A 206 2.00 -7.90 -9.96
CA THR A 206 1.55 -6.53 -10.25
C THR A 206 2.52 -5.50 -9.72
N PHE A 207 2.79 -4.49 -10.55
CA PHE A 207 3.55 -3.32 -10.17
C PHE A 207 2.90 -2.54 -9.01
N SER A 208 1.57 -2.58 -8.94
CA SER A 208 0.77 -1.90 -7.91
C SER A 208 1.25 -2.20 -6.50
N LYS A 209 1.51 -3.48 -6.22
CA LYS A 209 1.76 -3.97 -4.86
C LYS A 209 3.23 -4.08 -4.51
N ILE A 210 4.14 -3.91 -5.47
CA ILE A 210 5.57 -3.84 -5.19
C ILE A 210 5.87 -2.50 -4.52
N ALA A 211 5.63 -1.40 -5.23
CA ALA A 211 6.08 -0.11 -4.74
C ALA A 211 5.03 1.00 -4.82
N GLY A 212 3.76 0.64 -4.89
CA GLY A 212 2.67 1.60 -4.72
C GLY A 212 2.19 2.30 -6.00
N HIS A 213 2.70 1.90 -7.17
CA HIS A 213 2.33 2.52 -8.45
C HIS A 213 1.04 1.95 -9.04
N ALA A 214 -0.01 1.86 -8.23
CA ALA A 214 -1.30 1.27 -8.64
C ALA A 214 -1.93 1.97 -9.84
N GLY A 215 -1.78 3.29 -9.96
CA GLY A 215 -2.29 4.08 -11.09
C GLY A 215 -1.58 3.82 -12.43
N SER A 216 -0.39 3.21 -12.44
CA SER A 216 0.31 2.85 -13.68
C SER A 216 -0.32 1.68 -14.42
N ARG A 217 -1.20 0.92 -13.74
CA ARG A 217 -1.88 -0.24 -14.34
C ARG A 217 -0.90 -1.20 -15.04
N ILE A 218 0.17 -1.61 -14.37
CA ILE A 218 1.10 -2.62 -14.90
C ILE A 218 1.04 -3.90 -14.07
N GLY A 219 0.97 -5.03 -14.76
CA GLY A 219 1.24 -6.36 -14.23
C GLY A 219 1.92 -7.21 -15.30
N TRP A 220 2.47 -8.33 -14.88
CA TRP A 220 3.04 -9.32 -15.79
C TRP A 220 2.72 -10.73 -15.32
N ALA A 221 2.55 -11.62 -16.30
CA ALA A 221 2.48 -13.06 -16.10
C ALA A 221 3.78 -13.69 -16.60
N LEU A 222 4.33 -14.60 -15.80
CA LEU A 222 5.40 -15.51 -16.21
C LEU A 222 4.76 -16.85 -16.55
N VAL A 223 4.86 -17.27 -17.81
CA VAL A 223 4.10 -18.41 -18.37
C VAL A 223 5.07 -19.41 -18.99
N LYS A 224 5.02 -20.68 -18.56
CA LYS A 224 5.85 -21.76 -19.13
C LYS A 224 5.35 -22.18 -20.53
N ASP A 225 4.05 -22.44 -20.66
CA ASP A 225 3.46 -22.94 -21.91
C ASP A 225 3.24 -21.82 -22.94
N ILE A 226 3.85 -21.98 -24.13
CA ILE A 226 3.74 -21.01 -25.22
C ILE A 226 2.32 -20.85 -25.75
N GLU A 227 1.52 -21.92 -25.80
CA GLU A 227 0.15 -21.85 -26.33
C GLU A 227 -0.78 -21.12 -25.35
N VAL A 228 -0.56 -21.30 -24.04
CA VAL A 228 -1.22 -20.49 -23.02
C VAL A 228 -0.80 -19.03 -23.17
N ALA A 229 0.50 -18.74 -23.30
CA ALA A 229 0.99 -17.37 -23.47
C ALA A 229 0.42 -16.69 -24.73
N LYS A 230 0.37 -17.39 -25.87
CA LYS A 230 -0.25 -16.90 -27.11
C LYS A 230 -1.73 -16.62 -26.93
N LYS A 231 -2.48 -17.47 -26.23
CA LYS A 231 -3.91 -17.25 -25.95
C LYS A 231 -4.15 -16.07 -25.00
N MET A 232 -3.28 -15.88 -24.01
CA MET A 232 -3.32 -14.67 -23.17
C MET A 232 -3.06 -13.41 -24.01
N VAL A 233 -2.05 -13.43 -24.89
CA VAL A 233 -1.78 -12.31 -25.81
C VAL A 233 -2.94 -12.08 -26.78
N GLN A 234 -3.59 -13.14 -27.28
CA GLN A 234 -4.80 -13.04 -28.10
C GLN A 234 -5.91 -12.28 -27.37
N TYR A 235 -6.19 -12.66 -26.11
CA TYR A 235 -7.16 -11.95 -25.27
C TYR A 235 -6.82 -10.46 -25.14
N LEU A 236 -5.57 -10.15 -24.79
CA LEU A 236 -5.11 -8.77 -24.56
C LEU A 236 -5.11 -7.92 -25.85
N THR A 237 -4.84 -8.54 -27.00
CA THR A 237 -4.89 -7.90 -28.30
C THR A 237 -6.32 -7.44 -28.62
N ILE A 238 -7.30 -8.30 -28.37
CA ILE A 238 -8.72 -7.98 -28.60
C ILE A 238 -9.27 -7.02 -27.53
N ASN A 239 -8.87 -7.22 -26.27
CA ASN A 239 -9.43 -6.49 -25.15
C ASN A 239 -8.97 -5.01 -25.11
N SER A 240 -7.71 -4.73 -25.44
CA SER A 240 -7.16 -3.36 -25.33
C SER A 240 -6.05 -3.01 -26.32
N ILE A 241 -5.75 -3.88 -27.30
CA ILE A 241 -4.63 -3.70 -28.25
C ILE A 241 -3.30 -3.51 -27.48
N GLY A 242 -3.11 -4.31 -26.44
CA GLY A 242 -1.92 -4.28 -25.59
C GLY A 242 -2.02 -3.30 -24.41
N VAL A 243 -0.86 -2.75 -24.01
CA VAL A 243 -0.66 -1.96 -22.79
C VAL A 243 0.07 -0.67 -23.12
N SER A 244 -0.32 0.44 -22.48
CA SER A 244 0.29 1.78 -22.65
C SER A 244 1.81 1.71 -22.59
N LYS A 245 2.49 2.26 -23.62
CA LYS A 245 3.95 2.28 -23.69
C LYS A 245 4.54 3.19 -22.63
N GLU A 246 3.89 4.31 -22.33
CA GLU A 246 4.27 5.26 -21.28
C GLU A 246 4.26 4.58 -19.91
N SER A 247 3.22 3.78 -19.64
CA SER A 247 3.12 3.00 -18.41
C SER A 247 4.25 1.97 -18.29
N GLN A 248 4.62 1.34 -19.40
CA GLN A 248 5.76 0.42 -19.46
C GLN A 248 7.08 1.13 -19.21
N ILE A 249 7.37 2.27 -19.85
CA ILE A 249 8.61 3.05 -19.61
C ILE A 249 8.71 3.48 -18.15
N ARG A 250 7.62 4.02 -17.60
CA ARG A 250 7.58 4.42 -16.20
C ARG A 250 7.87 3.23 -15.28
N ALA A 251 7.26 2.08 -15.54
CA ALA A 251 7.52 0.86 -14.78
C ALA A 251 8.97 0.41 -14.91
N THR A 252 9.54 0.39 -16.13
CA THR A 252 10.95 0.06 -16.39
C THR A 252 11.89 0.92 -15.55
N ALA A 253 11.73 2.25 -15.58
CA ALA A 253 12.59 3.17 -14.82
C ALA A 253 12.55 2.86 -13.31
N ILE A 254 11.35 2.64 -12.76
CA ILE A 254 11.16 2.38 -11.34
C ILE A 254 11.67 1.00 -10.95
N LEU A 255 11.38 -0.04 -11.72
CA LEU A 255 11.86 -1.40 -11.46
C LEU A 255 13.40 -1.45 -11.50
N ASN A 256 14.03 -0.74 -12.43
CA ASN A 256 15.48 -0.62 -12.49
C ASN A 256 16.06 0.06 -11.23
N GLU A 257 15.43 1.13 -10.72
CA GLU A 257 15.88 1.76 -9.48
C GLU A 257 15.64 0.86 -8.25
N LEU A 258 14.53 0.13 -8.20
CA LEU A 258 14.28 -0.87 -7.15
C LEU A 258 15.37 -1.95 -7.14
N THR A 259 15.69 -2.52 -8.29
CA THR A 259 16.76 -3.52 -8.44
C THR A 259 18.11 -2.96 -8.01
N LYS A 260 18.49 -1.76 -8.46
CA LYS A 260 19.74 -1.10 -8.05
C LYS A 260 19.79 -0.87 -6.53
N SER A 261 18.69 -0.44 -5.93
CA SER A 261 18.61 -0.14 -4.50
C SER A 261 18.78 -1.37 -3.61
N CYS A 262 18.52 -2.58 -4.11
CA CYS A 262 18.71 -3.83 -3.36
C CYS A 262 20.16 -4.03 -2.91
N ARG A 263 21.12 -3.54 -3.68
CA ARG A 263 22.56 -3.69 -3.43
C ARG A 263 23.08 -2.77 -2.33
N ILE A 264 22.31 -1.76 -1.93
CA ILE A 264 22.67 -0.80 -0.89
C ILE A 264 21.58 -0.79 0.16
N LYS A 265 21.84 -1.43 1.30
CA LYS A 265 20.84 -1.65 2.36
C LYS A 265 20.12 -0.38 2.82
N SER A 266 20.82 0.75 2.94
CA SER A 266 20.25 2.05 3.35
C SER A 266 19.36 2.70 2.29
N GLU A 267 19.44 2.25 1.04
CA GLU A 267 18.62 2.72 -0.08
C GLU A 267 17.51 1.74 -0.44
N SER A 268 17.60 0.49 0.04
CA SER A 268 16.68 -0.59 -0.33
C SER A 268 15.25 -0.23 -0.02
N PHE A 269 14.43 -0.13 -1.07
CA PHE A 269 12.99 -0.01 -0.94
C PHE A 269 12.41 -1.16 -0.11
N PHE A 270 12.96 -2.37 -0.22
CA PHE A 270 12.44 -3.55 0.46
C PHE A 270 12.66 -3.50 1.97
N GLU A 271 13.77 -2.94 2.45
CA GLU A 271 13.99 -2.68 3.88
C GLU A 271 13.06 -1.55 4.36
N TYR A 272 12.94 -0.45 3.61
CA TYR A 272 11.99 0.64 3.92
C TYR A 272 10.55 0.14 4.01
N GLY A 273 10.11 -0.63 3.01
CA GLY A 273 8.77 -1.18 2.92
C GLY A 273 8.50 -2.17 4.05
N ASN A 274 9.45 -3.06 4.34
CA ASN A 274 9.31 -4.03 5.44
C ASN A 274 9.11 -3.30 6.77
N GLU A 275 9.95 -2.31 7.08
CA GLU A 275 9.84 -1.54 8.32
C GLU A 275 8.53 -0.74 8.37
N LYS A 276 8.12 -0.13 7.26
CA LYS A 276 6.86 0.64 7.16
C LYS A 276 5.64 -0.23 7.45
N VAL A 277 5.58 -1.44 6.88
CA VAL A 277 4.43 -2.34 7.05
C VAL A 277 4.48 -3.02 8.42
N LYS A 278 5.67 -3.43 8.87
CA LYS A 278 5.91 -3.96 10.22
C LYS A 278 5.45 -2.99 11.31
N SER A 279 5.85 -1.72 11.25
CA SER A 279 5.49 -0.73 12.27
C SER A 279 3.96 -0.51 12.35
N ARG A 280 3.26 -0.60 11.22
CA ARG A 280 1.79 -0.56 11.17
C ARG A 280 1.18 -1.81 11.81
N TRP A 281 1.72 -2.99 11.54
CA TRP A 281 1.26 -4.23 12.18
C TRP A 281 1.49 -4.24 13.70
N GLU A 282 2.64 -3.78 14.18
CA GLU A 282 2.92 -3.66 15.62
C GLU A 282 1.92 -2.70 16.29
N SER A 283 1.66 -1.55 15.64
CA SER A 283 0.67 -0.57 16.13
C SER A 283 -0.74 -1.16 16.20
N LEU A 284 -1.14 -1.91 15.17
CA LEU A 284 -2.45 -2.55 15.12
C LEU A 284 -2.59 -3.67 16.16
N ARG A 285 -1.59 -4.53 16.28
CA ARG A 285 -1.57 -5.60 17.29
C ARG A 285 -1.65 -5.03 18.70
N TRP A 286 -0.92 -3.95 18.97
CA TRP A 286 -1.02 -3.24 20.24
C TRP A 286 -2.43 -2.71 20.51
N VAL A 287 -3.11 -2.14 19.51
CA VAL A 287 -4.50 -1.68 19.67
C VAL A 287 -5.45 -2.85 19.91
N VAL A 288 -5.32 -3.94 19.16
CA VAL A 288 -6.17 -5.13 19.31
C VAL A 288 -6.00 -5.76 20.69
N ASP A 289 -4.77 -5.82 21.21
CA ASP A 289 -4.50 -6.24 22.60
C ASP A 289 -5.28 -5.38 23.63
N LYS A 290 -5.38 -4.06 23.41
CA LYS A 290 -6.18 -3.17 24.28
C LYS A 290 -7.69 -3.33 24.13
N THR A 291 -8.14 -4.03 23.09
CA THR A 291 -9.56 -4.35 22.95
C THR A 291 -9.99 -5.58 23.76
N GLY A 292 -9.06 -6.25 24.45
CA GLY A 292 -9.31 -7.54 25.11
C GLY A 292 -9.63 -8.62 24.08
N ASP A 293 -10.48 -9.58 24.44
CA ASP A 293 -10.83 -10.69 23.55
C ASP A 293 -11.87 -10.33 22.48
N LYS A 294 -12.17 -9.04 22.28
CA LYS A 294 -13.20 -8.62 21.33
C LYS A 294 -12.77 -8.84 19.87
N PHE A 295 -11.52 -8.54 19.57
CA PHE A 295 -10.96 -8.67 18.23
C PHE A 295 -9.77 -9.61 18.21
N THR A 296 -9.62 -10.36 17.11
CA THR A 296 -8.46 -11.21 16.87
C THR A 296 -7.87 -10.93 15.49
N LEU A 297 -6.56 -11.15 15.39
CA LEU A 297 -5.78 -11.07 14.16
C LEU A 297 -5.08 -12.43 13.92
N PRO A 298 -4.76 -12.77 12.66
CA PRO A 298 -3.98 -13.97 12.39
C PRO A 298 -2.56 -13.84 12.94
N GLU A 299 -2.03 -14.95 13.42
CA GLU A 299 -0.62 -15.10 13.76
C GLU A 299 0.15 -15.65 12.57
N TYR A 300 1.35 -15.12 12.34
CA TYR A 300 2.20 -15.52 11.22
C TYR A 300 3.52 -16.06 11.77
N ALA A 301 3.82 -17.31 11.41
CA ALA A 301 5.07 -17.94 11.78
C ALA A 301 6.27 -17.16 11.21
N GLN A 302 7.38 -17.19 11.95
CA GLN A 302 8.64 -16.71 11.45
C GLN A 302 9.23 -17.71 10.45
N ALA A 303 9.88 -17.19 9.42
CA ALA A 303 10.65 -17.98 8.48
C ALA A 303 11.94 -17.24 8.10
N VAL A 304 12.95 -18.01 7.69
CA VAL A 304 14.17 -17.43 7.13
C VAL A 304 13.83 -16.81 5.77
N CYS A 305 14.13 -15.53 5.61
CA CYS A 305 13.99 -14.83 4.34
C CYS A 305 15.31 -14.90 3.57
N ASN A 306 15.34 -15.60 2.44
CA ASN A 306 16.53 -15.75 1.60
C ASN A 306 17.04 -14.40 1.08
N PHE A 307 16.14 -13.46 0.81
CA PHE A 307 16.50 -12.10 0.37
C PHE A 307 17.20 -11.31 1.48
N PHE A 308 16.66 -11.28 2.69
CA PHE A 308 17.26 -10.52 3.79
C PHE A 308 18.37 -11.27 4.54
N GLY A 309 18.50 -12.58 4.35
CA GLY A 309 19.43 -13.44 5.10
C GLY A 309 19.13 -13.54 6.60
N LYS A 310 17.90 -13.21 7.04
CA LYS A 310 17.48 -13.21 8.46
C LYS A 310 16.08 -13.77 8.62
N SER A 311 15.77 -14.24 9.82
CA SER A 311 14.40 -14.61 10.21
C SER A 311 13.50 -13.37 10.20
N SER A 312 12.31 -13.49 9.61
CA SER A 312 11.27 -12.46 9.63
C SER A 312 9.90 -13.13 9.71
N SER A 313 8.92 -12.42 10.28
CA SER A 313 7.51 -12.75 10.14
C SER A 313 6.93 -12.16 8.86
N THR A 314 5.75 -12.65 8.47
CA THR A 314 4.90 -12.04 7.45
C THR A 314 4.18 -10.82 8.03
N TYR A 315 4.21 -9.71 7.30
CA TYR A 315 3.45 -8.48 7.56
C TYR A 315 2.60 -8.16 6.31
N PRO A 316 1.40 -8.77 6.18
CA PRO A 316 0.60 -8.65 4.97
C PRO A 316 0.14 -7.22 4.66
N ALA A 317 -0.19 -6.98 3.39
CA ALA A 317 -0.78 -5.73 2.93
C ALA A 317 -2.18 -5.42 3.53
N PHE A 318 -2.84 -6.41 4.11
CA PHE A 318 -4.15 -6.27 4.72
C PHE A 318 -4.20 -6.93 6.08
N ALA A 319 -4.94 -6.31 7.01
CA ALA A 319 -5.31 -6.96 8.25
C ALA A 319 -6.64 -7.69 8.08
N TRP A 320 -6.67 -8.97 8.46
CA TRP A 320 -7.87 -9.79 8.49
C TRP A 320 -8.41 -9.85 9.91
N LEU A 321 -9.21 -8.84 10.27
CA LEU A 321 -9.68 -8.64 11.63
C LEU A 321 -10.97 -9.44 11.85
N ARG A 322 -11.03 -10.20 12.94
CA ARG A 322 -12.21 -10.95 13.36
C ARG A 322 -12.81 -10.35 14.63
N CYS A 323 -14.12 -10.25 14.69
CA CYS A 323 -14.87 -10.00 15.92
C CYS A 323 -15.23 -11.34 16.59
N ASN A 324 -14.91 -11.51 17.86
CA ASN A 324 -15.25 -12.74 18.60
C ASN A 324 -16.69 -12.72 19.14
N GLU A 325 -17.30 -11.54 19.22
CA GLU A 325 -18.72 -11.40 19.53
C GLU A 325 -19.58 -11.83 18.33
N ASP A 326 -20.81 -12.28 18.56
CA ASP A 326 -21.76 -12.60 17.50
C ASP A 326 -22.38 -11.33 16.90
N LYS A 327 -21.54 -10.50 16.29
CA LYS A 327 -21.89 -9.23 15.69
C LYS A 327 -21.36 -9.12 14.28
N ASP A 328 -22.14 -8.46 13.45
CA ASP A 328 -21.71 -8.03 12.13
C ASP A 328 -20.63 -6.94 12.27
N LEU A 329 -19.38 -7.33 12.02
CA LEU A 329 -18.24 -6.45 12.13
C LEU A 329 -18.25 -5.37 11.03
N GLU A 330 -18.89 -5.68 9.90
CA GLU A 330 -19.06 -4.72 8.83
C GLU A 330 -19.97 -3.56 9.26
N ILE A 331 -21.09 -3.86 9.92
CA ILE A 331 -21.99 -2.83 10.46
C ILE A 331 -21.31 -2.05 11.58
N LEU A 332 -20.66 -2.75 12.53
CA LEU A 332 -20.00 -2.12 13.68
C LEU A 332 -18.96 -1.06 13.26
N LEU A 333 -18.15 -1.36 12.24
CA LEU A 333 -17.17 -0.39 11.74
C LEU A 333 -17.78 0.71 10.86
N LYS A 334 -18.92 0.44 10.20
CA LYS A 334 -19.67 1.46 9.46
C LYS A 334 -20.17 2.55 10.41
N GLU A 335 -20.66 2.17 11.60
CA GLU A 335 -21.07 3.11 12.66
C GLU A 335 -19.90 3.95 13.21
N LYS A 336 -18.67 3.46 13.05
CA LYS A 336 -17.43 4.21 13.37
C LYS A 336 -16.86 4.96 12.15
N TYR A 337 -17.65 5.13 11.08
CA TYR A 337 -17.27 5.84 9.85
C TYR A 337 -16.03 5.23 9.15
N VAL A 338 -15.84 3.92 9.28
CA VAL A 338 -14.75 3.16 8.64
C VAL A 338 -15.33 2.35 7.49
N LEU A 339 -14.89 2.61 6.26
CA LEU A 339 -15.11 1.74 5.12
C LEU A 339 -13.99 0.68 5.06
N LYS A 340 -14.37 -0.53 4.69
CA LYS A 340 -13.63 -1.78 4.84
C LYS A 340 -14.30 -2.81 3.95
N ARG A 341 -13.60 -3.91 3.67
CA ARG A 341 -14.14 -5.03 2.91
C ARG A 341 -14.75 -6.06 3.87
N GLY A 342 -16.05 -6.32 3.79
CA GLY A 342 -16.72 -7.36 4.57
C GLY A 342 -16.27 -8.77 4.20
N GLY A 343 -16.26 -9.67 5.20
CA GLY A 343 -15.73 -11.02 5.04
C GLY A 343 -16.54 -11.94 4.13
N GLU A 344 -17.85 -11.71 4.01
CA GLU A 344 -18.75 -12.43 3.09
C GLU A 344 -18.29 -12.34 1.64
N ARG A 345 -17.73 -11.20 1.23
CA ARG A 345 -17.20 -11.04 -0.12
C ARG A 345 -15.96 -11.90 -0.38
N CYS A 346 -15.30 -12.38 0.66
CA CYS A 346 -14.16 -13.28 0.57
C CYS A 346 -14.55 -14.75 0.81
N GLY A 347 -15.85 -15.06 0.87
CA GLY A 347 -16.37 -16.40 1.19
C GLY A 347 -16.36 -16.76 2.68
N CYS A 348 -16.11 -15.79 3.57
CA CYS A 348 -16.14 -15.98 5.03
C CYS A 348 -17.41 -15.41 5.68
N ASP A 349 -17.56 -15.53 7.00
CA ASP A 349 -18.70 -14.97 7.72
C ASP A 349 -18.57 -13.46 8.01
N LYS A 350 -19.67 -12.87 8.51
CA LYS A 350 -19.82 -11.45 8.87
C LYS A 350 -18.96 -10.98 10.04
N LYS A 351 -18.29 -11.90 10.74
CA LYS A 351 -17.38 -11.56 11.85
C LYS A 351 -16.03 -11.10 11.35
N TYR A 352 -15.72 -11.30 10.07
CA TYR A 352 -14.46 -10.90 9.47
C TYR A 352 -14.58 -9.64 8.63
N ILE A 353 -13.50 -8.88 8.61
CA ILE A 353 -13.27 -7.79 7.66
C ILE A 353 -11.82 -7.80 7.19
N ARG A 354 -11.60 -7.29 5.98
CA ARG A 354 -10.29 -6.94 5.48
C ARG A 354 -10.10 -5.43 5.53
N VAL A 355 -9.00 -5.01 6.16
CA VAL A 355 -8.61 -3.61 6.33
C VAL A 355 -7.29 -3.34 5.61
N ASP A 356 -7.26 -2.30 4.78
CA ASP A 356 -6.04 -1.85 4.09
C ASP A 356 -4.97 -1.34 5.05
N MET A 357 -3.78 -1.96 5.00
CA MET A 357 -2.61 -1.55 5.78
C MET A 357 -1.67 -0.67 4.96
N LEU A 358 -1.98 -0.37 3.70
CA LEU A 358 -1.12 0.39 2.78
C LEU A 358 -1.69 1.75 2.36
N GLY A 359 -2.84 2.14 2.91
CA GLY A 359 -3.45 3.44 2.69
C GLY A 359 -2.70 4.60 3.36
N PRO A 360 -3.24 5.83 3.31
CA PRO A 360 -2.61 7.01 3.89
C PRO A 360 -2.34 6.87 5.40
N ASN A 361 -1.20 7.40 5.88
CA ASN A 361 -0.84 7.35 7.31
C ASN A 361 -1.96 7.94 8.20
N LYS A 362 -2.62 9.01 7.75
CA LYS A 362 -3.71 9.66 8.48
C LYS A 362 -4.91 8.72 8.70
N ASP A 363 -5.29 7.97 7.67
CA ASP A 363 -6.45 7.08 7.74
C ASP A 363 -6.14 5.85 8.59
N PHE A 364 -4.92 5.30 8.47
CA PHE A 364 -4.43 4.25 9.35
C PHE A 364 -4.45 4.66 10.83
N GLN A 365 -3.94 5.85 11.17
CA GLN A 365 -3.96 6.35 12.55
C GLN A 365 -5.37 6.62 13.07
N ASN A 366 -6.25 7.17 12.22
CA ASN A 366 -7.66 7.37 12.58
C ASN A 366 -8.39 6.04 12.81
N PHE A 367 -8.06 5.00 12.05
CA PHE A 367 -8.60 3.66 12.25
C PHE A 367 -8.20 3.08 13.61
N LEU A 368 -6.91 3.14 13.96
CA LEU A 368 -6.43 2.70 15.28
C LEU A 368 -7.18 3.40 16.43
N ASN A 369 -7.31 4.73 16.34
CA ASN A 369 -8.04 5.51 17.34
C ASN A 369 -9.52 5.11 17.46
N ARG A 370 -10.17 4.83 16.33
CA ARG A 370 -11.58 4.40 16.31
C ARG A 370 -11.77 3.00 16.86
N LEU A 371 -10.85 2.10 16.56
CA LEU A 371 -10.87 0.73 17.04
C LEU A 371 -10.81 0.68 18.58
N LEU A 372 -9.97 1.53 19.20
CA LEU A 372 -9.92 1.68 20.67
C LEU A 372 -11.26 2.14 21.28
N THR A 373 -12.07 2.90 20.54
CA THR A 373 -13.36 3.42 21.05
C THR A 373 -14.50 2.40 21.02
N ILE A 374 -14.24 1.19 20.49
CA ILE A 374 -15.25 0.13 20.38
C ILE A 374 -15.41 -0.64 21.71
N ASN A 375 -14.52 -0.40 22.67
CA ASN A 375 -14.73 -0.75 24.07
C ASN A 375 -15.43 0.41 24.77
N GLY A 376 -16.63 0.19 25.30
CA GLY A 376 -17.43 1.20 26.00
C GLY A 376 -16.80 1.79 27.28
N SER A 377 -15.51 1.58 27.52
CA SER A 377 -14.72 2.26 28.54
C SER A 377 -14.10 3.53 27.95
N ALA A 378 -14.36 4.68 28.59
CA ALA A 378 -13.57 5.89 28.41
C ALA A 378 -12.13 5.64 28.89
N ALA A 379 -11.32 4.95 28.08
CA ALA A 379 -9.89 4.82 28.34
C ALA A 379 -9.23 6.13 27.90
N SER A 380 -8.75 6.88 28.88
CA SER A 380 -7.92 8.07 28.69
C SER A 380 -6.68 7.72 27.87
N PHE A 381 -6.33 8.65 26.97
CA PHE A 381 -5.17 8.60 26.09
C PHE A 381 -3.89 8.12 26.81
N VAL A 382 -3.34 6.99 26.38
CA VAL A 382 -1.97 6.58 26.70
C VAL A 382 -1.13 6.75 25.42
N LYS A 383 -0.08 7.58 25.51
CA LYS A 383 0.90 7.78 24.43
C LYS A 383 1.45 6.42 23.98
N MET A 384 1.48 6.19 22.66
CA MET A 384 2.13 5.02 22.07
C MET A 384 3.58 4.89 22.58
N PRO A 385 4.10 3.66 22.77
CA PRO A 385 5.51 3.47 23.02
C PRO A 385 6.29 4.04 21.84
N LYS A 386 7.29 4.87 22.14
CA LYS A 386 8.25 5.29 21.11
C LYS A 386 8.97 4.03 20.63
N SER A 387 8.94 3.78 19.33
CA SER A 387 9.89 2.88 18.69
C SER A 387 11.31 3.28 19.08
N ASP A 388 12.17 2.28 19.23
CA ASP A 388 13.58 2.40 19.61
C ASP A 388 14.25 3.66 19.01
N PRO A 389 14.75 4.61 19.83
CA PRO A 389 15.31 5.88 19.36
C PRO A 389 16.57 5.73 18.50
N ASN A 390 17.10 4.52 18.31
CA ASN A 390 18.32 4.28 17.53
C ASN A 390 18.11 4.05 16.03
N LEU A 391 16.87 4.03 15.51
CA LEU A 391 16.61 3.81 14.07
C LEU A 391 16.28 5.07 13.26
N CYS A 392 16.35 6.25 13.86
CA CYS A 392 16.23 7.50 13.11
C CYS A 392 17.09 8.62 13.71
N GLN A 393 18.41 8.40 13.73
CA GLN A 393 19.35 9.53 13.77
C GLN A 393 19.50 10.11 12.36
N THR A 394 18.45 10.76 11.87
CA THR A 394 18.65 11.90 10.97
C THR A 394 18.25 13.14 11.75
N HIS A 395 19.27 13.92 12.09
CA HIS A 395 19.17 15.18 12.81
C HIS A 395 18.14 16.09 12.12
N ASN A 396 16.99 16.34 12.76
CA ASN A 396 16.32 17.67 12.85
C ASN A 396 14.87 17.67 13.37
N CYS A 397 14.22 16.52 13.63
CA CYS A 397 12.81 16.55 14.07
C CYS A 397 12.59 16.98 15.55
N ASN A 398 13.61 16.90 16.41
CA ASN A 398 13.46 17.24 17.84
C ASN A 398 13.58 18.74 18.17
N LEU A 399 14.02 19.56 17.21
CA LEU A 399 14.14 21.01 17.41
C LEU A 399 12.75 21.67 17.35
N LEU A 400 11.93 21.36 16.35
CA LEU A 400 10.62 21.97 16.14
C LEU A 400 9.66 21.79 17.33
N HIS A 401 9.65 20.63 17.99
CA HIS A 401 8.72 20.37 19.09
C HIS A 401 9.01 21.20 20.36
N LYS A 402 10.25 21.68 20.54
CA LYS A 402 10.63 22.56 21.67
C LYS A 402 10.28 24.04 21.46
N TYR A 403 10.06 24.49 20.22
CA TYR A 403 9.82 25.91 19.91
C TYR A 403 8.33 26.32 19.93
N PHE A 404 7.39 25.37 19.84
CA PHE A 404 5.96 25.67 19.67
C PHE A 404 5.11 25.64 20.95
N THR A 405 5.70 25.38 22.12
CA THR A 405 4.97 25.35 23.39
C THR A 405 4.64 26.74 23.94
N SER A 406 5.41 27.78 23.61
CA SER A 406 5.15 29.15 24.10
C SER A 406 4.06 29.92 23.32
N PRO A 407 3.95 29.83 21.97
CA PRO A 407 2.94 30.60 21.23
C PRO A 407 1.52 30.07 21.45
N GLN A 408 1.37 28.75 21.61
CA GLN A 408 0.07 28.12 21.86
C GLN A 408 -0.49 28.52 23.23
N GLN A 409 0.35 28.60 24.26
CA GLN A 409 -0.04 29.08 25.60
C GLN A 409 -0.45 30.57 25.58
N TRP A 410 0.23 31.41 24.79
CA TRP A 410 -0.14 32.83 24.62
C TRP A 410 -1.46 33.01 23.85
N LEU A 411 -1.66 32.26 22.76
CA LEU A 411 -2.91 32.27 21.98
C LEU A 411 -4.14 31.81 22.79
N SER A 412 -3.92 31.04 23.87
CA SER A 412 -4.97 30.60 24.79
C SER A 412 -5.26 31.55 25.95
N ARG A 413 -4.44 32.59 26.18
CA ARG A 413 -4.65 33.57 27.26
C ARG A 413 -5.76 34.56 26.90
N LYS A 414 -6.82 34.57 27.71
CA LYS A 414 -7.88 35.59 27.66
C LYS A 414 -7.32 36.92 28.19
N ASP A 415 -7.55 37.98 27.44
CA ASP A 415 -7.06 39.34 27.71
C ASP A 415 -8.11 40.31 27.17
N SER A 416 -8.47 41.33 27.95
CA SER A 416 -9.54 42.28 27.62
C SER A 416 -9.09 43.37 26.65
N THR A 417 -7.80 43.50 26.38
CA THR A 417 -7.24 44.59 25.57
C THR A 417 -6.83 44.19 24.15
N SER A 418 -6.68 42.89 23.86
CA SER A 418 -6.18 42.39 22.57
C SER A 418 -7.06 41.27 21.99
N PRO A 419 -7.78 41.52 20.88
CA PRO A 419 -8.64 40.54 20.24
C PRO A 419 -7.88 39.28 19.77
N ARG A 420 -8.53 38.12 19.88
CA ARG A 420 -7.94 36.82 19.52
C ARG A 420 -7.48 36.75 18.05
N THR A 421 -8.14 37.49 17.17
CA THR A 421 -7.78 37.58 15.75
C THR A 421 -6.45 38.29 15.55
N LEU A 422 -6.20 39.41 16.24
CA LEU A 422 -4.94 40.15 16.18
C LEU A 422 -3.77 39.30 16.70
N LYS A 423 -4.00 38.54 17.79
CA LYS A 423 -3.02 37.58 18.32
C LYS A 423 -2.65 36.50 17.31
N ARG A 424 -3.64 35.97 16.57
CA ARG A 424 -3.41 34.98 15.51
C ARG A 424 -2.64 35.57 14.33
N LEU A 425 -2.95 36.82 13.96
CA LEU A 425 -2.26 37.51 12.88
C LEU A 425 -0.78 37.74 13.22
N ALA A 426 -0.49 38.23 14.42
CA ALA A 426 0.88 38.46 14.91
C ALA A 426 1.67 37.14 15.02
N ALA A 427 1.03 36.06 15.48
CA ALA A 427 1.64 34.74 15.52
C ALA A 427 1.96 34.22 14.11
N GLN A 428 1.04 34.39 13.14
CA GLN A 428 1.29 34.02 11.75
C GLN A 428 2.41 34.85 11.12
N ALA A 429 2.44 36.16 11.33
CA ALA A 429 3.50 37.03 10.83
C ALA A 429 4.87 36.61 11.38
N THR A 430 4.94 36.31 12.68
CA THR A 430 6.17 35.85 13.34
C THR A 430 6.64 34.50 12.78
N ILE A 431 5.72 33.54 12.61
CA ILE A 431 6.04 32.23 12.01
C ILE A 431 6.52 32.39 10.56
N TYR A 432 5.86 33.25 9.79
CA TYR A 432 6.20 33.52 8.41
C TYR A 432 7.61 34.15 8.29
N SER A 433 7.93 35.13 9.13
CA SER A 433 9.27 35.74 9.15
C SER A 433 10.37 34.74 9.54
N ILE A 434 10.11 33.86 10.51
CA ILE A 434 11.06 32.80 10.89
C ILE A 434 11.25 31.80 9.75
N TRP A 435 10.16 31.41 9.07
CA TRP A 435 10.21 30.50 7.93
C TRP A 435 10.97 31.11 6.73
N ALA A 436 10.70 32.38 6.43
CA ALA A 436 11.38 33.11 5.35
C ALA A 436 12.88 33.25 5.62
N GLU A 437 13.28 33.63 6.83
CA GLU A 437 14.69 33.76 7.22
C GLU A 437 15.43 32.41 7.21
N ARG A 438 14.77 31.33 7.65
CA ARG A 438 15.33 29.97 7.53
C ARG A 438 15.58 29.59 6.08
N ASN A 439 14.62 29.85 5.19
CA ASN A 439 14.75 29.50 3.77
C ASN A 439 15.83 30.33 3.08
N LYS A 440 15.94 31.62 3.41
CA LYS A 440 17.02 32.48 2.89
C LYS A 440 18.40 31.93 3.24
N ARG A 441 18.62 31.52 4.49
CA ARG A 441 19.90 30.92 4.94
C ARG A 441 20.20 29.57 4.31
N LEU A 442 19.17 28.77 4.02
CA LEU A 442 19.30 27.50 3.29
C LEU A 442 19.71 27.74 1.83
N HIS A 443 19.19 28.78 1.19
CA HIS A 443 19.57 29.16 -0.17
C HIS A 443 20.98 29.77 -0.25
N GLU A 444 21.44 30.44 0.81
CA GLU A 444 22.77 31.06 0.88
C GLU A 444 23.88 30.09 1.37
N GLY A 445 23.56 28.82 1.63
CA GLY A 445 24.55 27.78 1.94
C GLY A 445 25.20 27.87 3.33
N VAL A 446 24.64 28.66 4.25
CA VAL A 446 25.21 28.85 5.60
C VAL A 446 24.85 27.65 6.50
N MET A 447 25.77 26.70 6.62
CA MET A 447 25.69 25.56 7.55
C MET A 447 26.17 25.98 8.95
N ALA A 448 25.31 26.60 9.75
CA ALA A 448 25.55 26.80 11.19
C ALA A 448 24.42 26.16 12.01
N THR A 449 24.76 25.59 13.18
CA THR A 449 23.80 25.04 14.15
C THR A 449 22.76 26.10 14.56
N PRO A 450 21.51 25.71 14.93
CA PRO A 450 20.43 26.66 15.25
C PRO A 450 20.60 27.40 16.60
N GLU A 451 21.82 27.56 17.10
CA GLU A 451 22.12 28.26 18.35
C GLU A 451 21.85 29.77 18.30
N PRO A 452 22.10 30.52 17.19
CA PRO A 452 21.86 31.97 17.19
C PRO A 452 20.39 32.36 17.35
N VAL A 453 19.44 31.54 16.84
CA VAL A 453 17.99 31.81 16.98
C VAL A 453 17.50 31.46 18.39
N ARG A 454 18.08 30.40 18.97
CA ARG A 454 17.84 29.99 20.36
C ARG A 454 18.32 31.08 21.33
N ASP A 455 19.49 31.67 21.12
CA ASP A 455 20.09 32.65 22.04
C ASP A 455 19.50 34.05 21.89
N VAL A 456 19.03 34.43 20.71
CA VAL A 456 18.28 35.69 20.51
C VAL A 456 16.93 35.67 21.24
N ILE A 457 16.24 34.53 21.25
CA ILE A 457 14.91 34.38 21.87
C ILE A 457 15.02 34.03 23.38
N LEU A 458 15.98 33.20 23.78
CA LEU A 458 16.16 32.81 25.18
C LEU A 458 17.00 33.82 25.99
N GLY A 459 18.02 34.43 25.38
CA GLY A 459 18.94 35.35 26.07
C GLY A 459 18.32 36.68 26.48
N ARG A 460 17.17 37.07 25.91
CA ARG A 460 16.48 38.34 26.22
C ARG A 460 15.15 38.16 26.95
N ARG A 461 14.74 36.91 27.23
CA ARG A 461 13.46 36.55 27.87
C ARG A 461 13.25 37.22 29.23
N ASN A 462 14.32 37.48 29.97
CA ASN A 462 14.28 38.09 31.31
C ASN A 462 14.86 39.52 31.34
N GLY A 463 15.23 40.09 30.18
CA GLY A 463 15.76 41.46 30.11
C GLY A 463 14.64 42.49 30.19
N LYS A 464 14.67 43.37 31.19
CA LYS A 464 13.67 44.46 31.37
C LYS A 464 13.46 45.30 30.10
N ASN A 465 14.49 45.45 29.26
CA ASN A 465 14.41 46.20 28.01
C ASN A 465 13.59 45.50 26.91
N PHE A 466 13.51 44.15 26.89
CA PHE A 466 12.75 43.42 25.88
C PHE A 466 11.24 43.49 26.12
N MET A 467 10.82 43.39 27.39
CA MET A 467 9.43 43.60 27.78
C MET A 467 8.97 45.04 27.54
N ASN A 468 9.84 46.03 27.79
CA ASN A 468 9.56 47.44 27.47
C ASN A 468 9.49 47.72 25.96
N LEU A 469 10.32 47.09 25.12
CA LEU A 469 10.24 47.23 23.66
C LEU A 469 8.94 46.64 23.09
N MET A 470 8.49 45.50 23.62
CA MET A 470 7.18 44.93 23.27
C MET A 470 6.02 45.83 23.72
N PHE A 471 6.15 46.50 24.88
CA PHE A 471 5.16 47.46 25.38
C PHE A 471 5.14 48.78 24.60
N CYS A 472 6.29 49.26 24.12
CA CYS A 472 6.38 50.46 23.28
C CYS A 472 5.83 50.22 21.86
N TRP A 473 6.01 49.03 21.30
CA TRP A 473 5.45 48.68 19.99
C TRP A 473 3.90 48.67 20.01
N SER A 474 3.31 48.20 21.11
CA SER A 474 1.85 48.25 21.33
C SER A 474 1.27 49.65 21.63
N ARG A 475 2.08 50.71 21.58
CA ARG A 475 1.66 52.08 21.93
C ARG A 475 1.54 53.03 20.72
N HIS A 476 1.84 52.57 19.52
CA HIS A 476 1.67 53.32 18.26
C HIS A 476 0.85 52.55 17.22
N GLU A 477 -0.27 51.99 17.66
CA GLU A 477 -1.52 51.86 16.88
C GLU A 477 -2.71 52.11 17.81
#